data_AF-A0A9X5B5I9-F1
#
_entry.id   AF-A0A9X5B5I9-F1
#
_cell.length_a   1.000
_cell.length_b   1.000
_cell.length_c   1.000
_cell.angle_alpha   90.00
_cell.angle_beta   90.00
_cell.angle_gamma   90.00
#
_symmetry.space_group_name_H-M   'P 1'
#
loop_
_entity.id
_entity.type
_entity.pdbx_description
1 polymer ?
#
loop_
_entity_poly.entity_id
_entity_poly.type
_entity_poly.pdbx_seq_one_letter_code
_entity_poly.pdbx_strand_id
1 'polypeptide(L)'
;MIFASNPCDSLILGYLIPIAMLPLIPMMALAYPLLGRHFDPMIQHRESIDFYMGPLGTYLIRPGGYALFIVMNMDWKKLEERATRRNPDVNPMGPTIRTYGSIDFKSEANAFQIGFSWLYILLVALTVVLGFIYTFCKHFL
;
A
#
# COMPACT_ATOMS: atom_id res chain seq x y z
N MET A 1 -22.97 5.91 34.93
CA MET A 1 -23.00 5.45 33.52
C MET A 1 -22.11 6.38 32.73
N ILE A 2 -21.04 5.85 32.14
CA ILE A 2 -20.16 6.59 31.25
C ILE A 2 -21.02 6.91 30.02
N PHE A 3 -21.36 8.18 29.83
CA PHE A 3 -21.97 8.65 28.60
C PHE A 3 -20.99 8.31 27.47
N ALA A 4 -21.29 7.26 26.70
CA ALA A 4 -20.67 7.05 25.42
C ALA A 4 -21.16 8.19 24.53
N SER A 5 -20.45 9.31 24.55
CA SER A 5 -20.58 10.35 23.53
C SER A 5 -20.41 9.67 22.19
N ASN A 6 -21.39 9.85 21.30
CA ASN A 6 -21.39 9.27 19.97
C ASN A 6 -20.02 9.56 19.33
N PRO A 7 -19.18 8.55 19.02
CA PRO A 7 -17.85 8.77 18.44
C PRO A 7 -17.93 9.52 17.10
N CYS A 8 -19.13 9.58 16.51
CA CYS A 8 -19.48 10.21 15.26
C CYS A 8 -19.70 11.74 15.35
N ASP A 9 -20.05 12.29 16.51
CA ASP A 9 -20.20 13.74 16.73
C ASP A 9 -18.92 14.40 17.27
N SER A 10 -17.84 13.63 17.35
CA SER A 10 -16.59 14.12 17.88
C SER A 10 -15.88 14.98 16.83
N LEU A 11 -15.80 16.29 17.10
CA LEU A 11 -14.90 17.25 16.42
C LEU A 11 -13.49 16.67 16.18
N ILE A 12 -13.04 15.76 17.05
CA ILE A 12 -11.75 15.06 16.99
C ILE A 12 -11.64 14.20 15.71
N LEU A 13 -12.69 13.49 15.29
CA LEU A 13 -12.68 12.68 14.07
C LEU A 13 -12.56 13.57 12.82
N GLY A 14 -13.24 14.72 12.84
CA GLY A 14 -13.15 15.73 11.78
C GLY A 14 -11.76 16.34 11.61
N TYR A 15 -10.98 16.50 12.69
CA TYR A 15 -9.60 16.98 12.62
C TYR A 15 -8.56 15.88 12.34
N LEU A 16 -8.79 14.64 12.78
CA LEU A 16 -7.86 13.53 12.56
C LEU A 16 -7.72 13.16 11.08
N ILE A 17 -8.82 13.22 10.31
CA ILE A 17 -8.81 12.92 8.87
C ILE A 17 -7.85 13.83 8.09
N PRO A 18 -7.95 15.17 8.16
CA PRO A 18 -7.01 16.04 7.47
C PRO A 18 -5.59 15.93 8.04
N ILE A 19 -5.41 15.68 9.34
CA ILE A 19 -4.07 15.47 9.93
C ILE A 19 -3.40 14.21 9.35
N ALA A 20 -4.15 13.14 9.08
CA ALA A 20 -3.61 11.94 8.45
C ALA A 20 -3.43 12.08 6.93
N MET A 21 -4.37 12.75 6.25
CA MET A 21 -4.37 12.91 4.79
C MET A 21 -3.35 13.95 4.29
N LEU A 22 -3.18 15.06 5.01
CA LEU A 22 -2.31 16.16 4.62
C LEU A 22 -0.83 15.77 4.48
N PRO A 23 -0.22 14.93 5.34
CA PRO A 23 1.11 14.39 5.10
C PRO A 23 1.11 13.24 4.08
N LEU A 24 -0.01 12.56 3.85
CA LEU A 24 -0.06 11.46 2.87
C LEU A 24 0.12 11.97 1.43
N ILE A 25 -0.50 13.10 1.07
CA ILE A 25 -0.38 13.70 -0.28
C ILE A 25 1.07 13.95 -0.71
N PRO A 26 1.91 14.68 0.06
CA PRO A 26 3.31 14.88 -0.31
C PRO A 26 4.09 13.58 -0.31
N MET A 27 3.74 12.61 0.54
CA MET A 27 4.37 11.28 0.47
C MET A 27 3.99 10.52 -0.79
N MET A 28 2.73 10.58 -1.26
CA MET A 28 2.33 10.00 -2.54
C MET A 28 3.14 10.60 -3.70
N ALA A 29 3.35 11.93 -3.68
CA ALA A 29 4.18 12.61 -4.67
C ALA A 29 5.65 12.19 -4.61
N LEU A 30 6.18 11.92 -3.41
CA LEU A 30 7.56 11.47 -3.19
C LEU A 30 7.75 9.96 -3.37
N ALA A 31 6.69 9.16 -3.39
CA ALA A 31 6.78 7.71 -3.45
C ALA A 31 7.43 7.24 -4.76
N TYR A 32 7.08 7.85 -5.90
CA TYR A 32 7.71 7.52 -7.18
C TYR A 32 9.20 7.88 -7.26
N PRO A 33 9.66 9.11 -6.94
CA PRO A 33 11.09 9.42 -7.00
C PRO A 33 11.92 8.62 -5.99
N LEU A 34 11.35 8.20 -4.85
CA LEU A 34 12.07 7.45 -3.82
C LEU A 34 12.08 5.94 -4.03
N LEU A 35 10.93 5.36 -4.39
CA LEU A 35 10.76 3.91 -4.56
C LEU A 35 10.67 3.54 -6.04
N GLY A 36 9.81 4.23 -6.79
CA GLY A 36 9.57 3.95 -8.21
C GLY A 36 10.83 3.98 -9.06
N ARG A 37 11.62 5.06 -8.99
CA ARG A 37 12.88 5.16 -9.75
C ARG A 37 13.92 4.10 -9.39
N HIS A 38 13.89 3.58 -8.16
CA HIS A 38 14.85 2.60 -7.68
C HIS A 38 14.47 1.19 -8.12
N PHE A 39 13.19 0.81 -7.97
CA PHE A 39 12.73 -0.55 -8.22
C PHE A 39 12.27 -0.79 -9.67
N ASP A 40 11.76 0.23 -10.38
CA ASP A 40 11.29 0.08 -11.76
C ASP A 40 12.34 -0.53 -12.71
N PRO A 41 13.64 -0.16 -12.66
CA PRO A 41 14.67 -0.75 -13.51
C PRO A 41 14.98 -2.22 -13.18
N MET A 42 14.67 -2.69 -11.98
CA MET A 42 14.92 -4.07 -11.54
C MET A 42 13.87 -5.05 -12.08
N ILE A 43 12.76 -4.54 -12.63
CA ILE A 43 11.65 -5.34 -13.13
C ILE A 43 11.98 -5.90 -14.51
N GLN A 44 12.05 -7.23 -14.60
CA GLN A 44 12.38 -7.94 -15.83
C GLN A 44 11.14 -8.19 -16.71
N HIS A 45 9.99 -8.47 -16.09
CA HIS A 45 8.73 -8.75 -16.79
C HIS A 45 7.65 -7.78 -16.33
N ARG A 46 6.90 -7.20 -17.27
CA ARG A 46 5.87 -6.18 -17.01
C ARG A 46 4.48 -6.73 -17.22
N GLU A 47 4.12 -7.73 -16.42
CA GLU A 47 2.85 -8.45 -16.58
C GLU A 47 1.77 -8.04 -15.60
N SER A 48 2.13 -7.36 -14.51
CA SER A 48 1.17 -6.87 -13.53
C SER A 48 0.28 -5.76 -14.09
N ILE A 49 -0.96 -5.71 -13.57
CA ILE A 49 -2.04 -4.83 -14.08
C ILE A 49 -1.67 -3.35 -13.96
N ASP A 50 -0.88 -3.00 -12.96
CA ASP A 50 -0.40 -1.64 -12.73
C ASP A 50 0.43 -1.04 -13.88
N PHE A 51 1.11 -1.84 -14.70
CA PHE A 51 1.77 -1.34 -15.92
C PHE A 51 0.77 -0.90 -16.99
N TYR A 52 -0.43 -1.49 -17.02
CA TYR A 52 -1.48 -1.14 -17.97
C TYR A 52 -2.29 0.09 -17.53
N MET A 53 -2.15 0.52 -16.27
CA MET A 53 -2.81 1.72 -15.73
C MET A 53 -2.11 3.04 -16.10
N GLY A 54 -1.04 2.99 -16.90
CA GLY A 54 -0.35 4.17 -17.43
C GLY A 54 0.23 5.08 -16.32
N PRO A 55 -0.02 6.40 -16.35
CA PRO A 55 0.49 7.33 -15.34
C PRO A 55 0.02 7.01 -13.91
N LEU A 56 -1.23 6.56 -13.75
CA LEU A 56 -1.77 6.23 -12.43
C LEU A 56 -1.06 5.00 -11.83
N GLY A 57 -0.78 4.02 -12.68
CA GLY A 57 0.05 2.87 -12.32
C GLY A 57 1.46 3.27 -11.89
N THR A 58 2.10 4.11 -12.71
CA THR A 58 3.46 4.61 -12.49
C THR A 58 3.62 5.41 -11.21
N TYR A 59 2.77 6.41 -10.99
CA TYR A 59 3.01 7.38 -9.93
C TYR A 59 2.36 7.00 -8.59
N LEU A 60 1.33 6.16 -8.59
CA LEU A 60 0.55 5.85 -7.39
C LEU A 60 0.61 4.36 -7.02
N ILE A 61 0.20 3.49 -7.94
CA ILE A 61 -0.03 2.08 -7.63
C ILE A 61 1.29 1.34 -7.40
N ARG A 62 2.26 1.48 -8.31
CA ARG A 62 3.56 0.80 -8.21
C ARG A 62 4.35 1.23 -6.98
N PRO A 63 4.53 2.54 -6.70
CA PRO A 63 5.21 2.99 -5.49
C PRO A 63 4.52 2.53 -4.20
N GLY A 64 3.18 2.51 -4.18
CA GLY A 64 2.42 1.96 -3.07
C GLY A 64 2.64 0.46 -2.88
N GLY A 65 2.69 -0.30 -3.98
CA GLY A 65 3.04 -1.72 -3.99
C GLY A 65 4.44 -1.97 -3.44
N TYR A 66 5.45 -1.22 -3.91
CA TYR A 66 6.83 -1.33 -3.40
C TYR A 66 6.92 -1.06 -1.90
N ALA A 67 6.29 0.02 -1.42
CA ALA A 67 6.25 0.31 0.00
C ALA A 67 5.63 -0.84 0.82
N LEU A 68 4.55 -1.43 0.30
CA LEU A 68 3.90 -2.58 0.93
C LEU A 68 4.81 -3.82 0.94
N PHE A 69 5.49 -4.12 -0.17
CA PHE A 69 6.38 -5.28 -0.27
C PHE A 69 7.58 -5.19 0.69
N ILE A 70 8.12 -3.97 0.88
CA ILE A 70 9.17 -3.69 1.87
C ILE A 70 8.65 -3.92 3.30
N VAL A 71 7.50 -3.34 3.64
CA VAL A 71 6.92 -3.41 5.00
C VAL A 71 6.52 -4.83 5.37
N MET A 72 5.88 -5.55 4.44
CA MET A 72 5.41 -6.92 4.65
C MET A 72 6.53 -7.96 4.57
N ASN A 73 7.71 -7.60 4.06
CA ASN A 73 8.82 -8.52 3.80
C ASN A 73 8.34 -9.76 3.03
N MET A 74 7.78 -9.52 1.85
CA MET A 74 7.05 -10.53 1.09
C MET A 74 7.96 -11.68 0.65
N ASP A 75 7.66 -12.89 1.13
CA ASP A 75 8.27 -14.12 0.64
C ASP A 75 7.49 -14.62 -0.58
N TRP A 76 7.97 -14.23 -1.76
CA TRP A 76 7.35 -14.53 -3.05
C TRP A 76 7.24 -16.02 -3.33
N LYS A 77 8.24 -16.82 -2.92
CA LYS A 77 8.23 -18.27 -3.11
C LYS A 77 7.12 -18.90 -2.28
N LYS A 78 6.99 -18.49 -1.02
CA LYS A 78 5.89 -18.95 -0.15
C LYS A 78 4.52 -18.53 -0.65
N LEU A 79 4.40 -17.37 -1.28
CA LEU A 79 3.16 -16.91 -1.91
C LEU A 79 2.81 -17.73 -3.14
N GLU A 80 3.78 -18.03 -3.99
CA GLU A 80 3.61 -18.90 -5.16
C GLU A 80 3.15 -20.30 -4.74
N GLU A 81 3.84 -20.92 -3.78
CA GLU A 81 3.46 -22.25 -3.26
C GLU A 81 2.05 -22.29 -2.65
N ARG A 82 1.59 -21.19 -2.04
CA ARG A 82 0.22 -21.08 -1.51
C ARG A 82 -0.80 -20.88 -2.61
N ALA A 83 -0.48 -20.06 -3.60
CA ALA A 83 -1.38 -19.76 -4.70
C ALA A 83 -1.60 -21.00 -5.58
N THR A 84 -0.52 -21.73 -5.90
CA THR A 84 -0.56 -22.97 -6.67
C THR A 84 -1.29 -24.09 -5.91
N ARG A 85 -1.15 -24.16 -4.57
CA ARG A 85 -1.95 -25.10 -3.76
C ARG A 85 -3.44 -24.80 -3.76
N ARG A 86 -3.82 -23.53 -3.80
CA ARG A 86 -5.22 -23.11 -3.69
C ARG A 86 -5.96 -23.24 -5.02
N ASN A 87 -5.29 -22.88 -6.13
CA ASN A 87 -5.83 -22.98 -7.48
C ASN A 87 -4.71 -23.47 -8.42
N PRO A 88 -4.54 -24.78 -8.58
CA PRO A 88 -3.45 -25.34 -9.40
C PRO A 88 -3.56 -24.98 -10.88
N ASP A 89 -4.79 -24.77 -11.38
CA ASP A 89 -5.03 -24.50 -12.80
C ASP A 89 -4.99 -23.01 -13.16
N VAL A 90 -5.27 -22.12 -12.21
CA VAL A 90 -5.30 -20.66 -12.44
C VAL A 90 -4.73 -19.94 -11.21
N ASN A 91 -3.49 -19.45 -11.33
CA ASN A 91 -2.88 -18.62 -10.30
C ASN A 91 -3.15 -17.13 -10.58
N PRO A 92 -4.11 -16.48 -9.88
CA PRO A 92 -4.42 -15.07 -10.09
C PRO A 92 -3.28 -14.12 -9.68
N MET A 93 -2.34 -14.60 -8.84
CA MET A 93 -1.14 -13.85 -8.46
C MET A 93 0.03 -14.05 -9.42
N GLY A 94 -0.10 -14.95 -10.41
CA GLY A 94 0.95 -15.30 -11.36
C GLY A 94 1.60 -14.07 -12.04
N PRO A 95 0.84 -13.14 -12.63
CA PRO A 95 1.40 -11.94 -13.25
C PRO A 95 2.18 -11.06 -12.27
N THR A 96 1.66 -10.89 -11.05
CA THR A 96 2.32 -10.11 -9.98
C THR A 96 3.61 -10.77 -9.51
N ILE A 97 3.60 -12.10 -9.31
CA ILE A 97 4.77 -12.87 -8.90
C ILE A 97 5.83 -12.85 -10.02
N ARG A 98 5.46 -12.98 -11.29
CA ARG A 98 6.42 -12.89 -12.40
C ARG A 98 7.02 -11.50 -12.56
N THR A 99 6.27 -10.45 -12.22
CA THR A 99 6.74 -9.06 -12.31
C THR A 99 7.66 -8.70 -11.15
N TYR A 100 7.30 -9.06 -9.91
CA TYR A 100 7.96 -8.57 -8.69
C TYR A 100 8.71 -9.65 -7.92
N GLY A 101 8.44 -10.92 -8.18
CA GLY A 101 8.88 -12.05 -7.36
C GLY A 101 10.37 -12.35 -7.40
N SER A 102 11.09 -11.81 -8.38
CA SER A 102 12.55 -11.90 -8.47
C SER A 102 13.29 -10.88 -7.60
N ILE A 103 12.57 -9.92 -6.99
CA ILE A 103 13.16 -8.81 -6.24
C ILE A 103 12.90 -9.02 -4.74
N ASP A 104 13.98 -9.04 -3.96
CA ASP A 104 13.89 -8.92 -2.51
C ASP A 104 13.89 -7.43 -2.12
N PHE A 105 12.69 -6.84 -2.14
CA PHE A 105 12.52 -5.40 -1.91
C PHE A 105 13.08 -4.91 -0.58
N LYS A 106 13.07 -5.75 0.47
CA LYS A 106 13.54 -5.32 1.79
C LYS A 106 15.05 -5.23 1.85
N SER A 107 15.77 -6.18 1.25
CA SER A 107 17.24 -6.16 1.23
C SER A 107 17.80 -5.16 0.23
N GLU A 108 17.09 -4.91 -0.88
CA GLU A 108 17.47 -3.92 -1.90
C GLU A 108 17.13 -2.47 -1.50
N ALA A 109 16.33 -2.26 -0.43
CA ALA A 109 15.96 -0.95 0.05
C ALA A 109 17.00 -0.37 1.02
N ASN A 110 17.34 0.91 0.83
CA ASN A 110 18.13 1.68 1.78
C ASN A 110 17.32 2.04 3.04
N ALA A 111 18.00 2.35 4.15
CA ALA A 111 17.36 2.70 5.43
C ALA A 111 16.31 3.82 5.30
N PHE A 112 16.56 4.82 4.44
CA PHE A 112 15.61 5.90 4.18
C PHE A 112 14.34 5.39 3.45
N GLN A 113 14.49 4.52 2.45
CA GLN A 113 13.36 3.92 1.72
C GLN A 113 12.53 3.01 2.63
N ILE A 114 13.18 2.28 3.54
CA ILE A 114 12.51 1.47 4.57
C ILE A 114 11.68 2.37 5.50
N GLY A 115 12.29 3.42 6.07
CA GLY A 115 11.60 4.36 6.96
C GLY A 115 10.44 5.06 6.27
N PHE A 116 10.64 5.51 5.03
CA PHE A 116 9.60 6.10 4.20
C PHE A 116 8.44 5.13 3.95
N SER A 117 8.74 3.87 3.60
CA SER A 117 7.73 2.85 3.31
C SER A 117 6.86 2.54 4.54
N TRP A 118 7.46 2.42 5.72
CA TRP A 118 6.73 2.25 6.97
C TRP A 118 5.80 3.41 7.27
N LEU A 119 6.32 4.64 7.19
CA LEU A 119 5.53 5.84 7.45
C LEU A 119 4.38 5.97 6.43
N TYR A 120 4.66 5.70 5.15
CA TYR A 120 3.67 5.76 4.07
C TYR A 120 2.53 4.75 4.28
N ILE A 121 2.86 3.48 4.50
CA ILE A 121 1.85 2.42 4.69
C ILE A 121 1.05 2.66 5.98
N LEU A 122 1.68 3.13 7.06
CA LEU A 122 0.99 3.45 8.30
C LEU A 122 -0.02 4.60 8.11
N LEU A 123 0.36 5.65 7.38
CA LEU A 123 -0.54 6.77 7.08
C LEU A 123 -1.69 6.35 6.15
N VAL A 124 -1.43 5.52 5.14
CA VAL A 124 -2.49 4.94 4.29
C VAL A 124 -3.45 4.12 5.13
N ALA A 125 -2.94 3.21 5.97
CA ALA A 125 -3.76 2.36 6.83
C ALA A 125 -4.60 3.20 7.81
N LEU A 126 -3.99 4.20 8.45
CA LEU A 126 -4.70 5.12 9.35
C LEU A 126 -5.81 5.88 8.61
N THR A 127 -5.53 6.37 7.41
CA THR A 127 -6.51 7.09 6.57
C THR A 127 -7.69 6.18 6.19
N VAL A 128 -7.43 4.93 5.82
CA VAL A 128 -8.47 3.95 5.50
C VAL A 128 -9.33 3.66 6.74
N VAL A 129 -8.73 3.45 7.91
CA VAL A 129 -9.46 3.20 9.16
C VAL A 129 -10.30 4.40 9.55
N LEU A 130 -9.75 5.62 9.53
CA LEU A 130 -10.48 6.85 9.84
C LEU A 130 -11.62 7.10 8.84
N GLY A 131 -11.38 6.89 7.55
CA GLY A 131 -12.39 7.02 6.50
C GLY A 131 -13.52 6.01 6.66
N PHE A 132 -13.19 4.77 7.01
CA PHE A 132 -14.18 3.74 7.32
C PHE A 132 -15.05 4.12 8.52
N ILE A 133 -14.43 4.55 9.63
CA ILE A 133 -15.14 5.00 10.83
C ILE A 133 -16.06 6.18 10.49
N TYR A 134 -15.55 7.19 9.76
CA TYR A 134 -16.33 8.35 9.35
C TYR A 134 -17.54 7.98 8.48
N THR A 135 -17.34 7.10 7.50
CA THR A 135 -18.40 6.65 6.59
C THR A 135 -19.47 5.87 7.35
N PHE A 136 -19.05 4.95 8.23
CA PHE A 136 -19.96 4.19 9.08
C PHE A 136 -20.80 5.12 9.97
N CYS A 137 -20.13 6.07 10.61
CA CYS A 137 -20.74 7.09 11.46
C CYS A 137 -21.76 7.98 10.76
N LYS A 138 -21.54 8.32 9.49
CA LYS A 138 -22.40 9.24 8.74
C LYS A 138 -23.59 8.56 8.06
N HIS A 139 -23.43 7.29 7.68
CA HIS A 139 -24.37 6.61 6.80
C HIS A 139 -25.11 5.44 7.46
N PHE A 140 -24.67 4.95 8.62
CA PHE A 140 -25.24 3.77 9.27
C PHE A 140 -25.63 3.99 10.75
N LEU A 141 -25.29 5.13 11.33
CA LEU A 141 -25.72 5.59 12.66
C LEU A 141 -26.53 6.89 12.52
#